data_AF-A0A2A2RM79-F1
#
_entry.id   AF-A0A2A2RM79-F1
#
_cell.length_a   1.000
_cell.length_b   1.000
_cell.length_c   1.000
_cell.angle_alpha   90.00
_cell.angle_beta   90.00
_cell.angle_gamma   90.00
#
_symmetry.space_group_name_H-M   'P 1'
#
loop_
_entity.id
_entity.type
_entity.pdbx_description
1 polymer ?
#
loop_
_entity_poly.entity_id
_entity_poly.type
_entity_poly.pdbx_seq_one_letter_code
_entity_poly.pdbx_strand_id
1 'polypeptide(L)'
;MLSPVSTEEPGVTFTRFVRGWFRLLAQEAFAVAISQLDEPTSYGERWNPAKLQGVIQDYARSQSVRVSDPATLAGDGSPSLVKFTDGRGFSFEHYVPLDGEWSDLTAQFEFLHRPGGYAVVLHDIHVL
;
A
#
# COMPACT_ATOMS: atom_id res chain seq x y z
N MET A 1 16.97 -27.97 18.03
CA MET A 1 16.36 -27.95 16.69
C MET A 1 15.86 -26.54 16.45
N LEU A 2 16.46 -25.81 15.50
CA LEU A 2 15.93 -24.52 15.07
C LEU A 2 14.79 -24.82 14.09
N SER A 3 13.59 -24.33 14.38
CA SER A 3 12.47 -24.38 13.44
C SER A 3 12.87 -23.65 12.15
N PRO A 4 12.47 -24.12 10.96
CA PRO A 4 12.67 -23.36 9.74
C PRO A 4 11.86 -22.07 9.85
N VAL A 5 12.54 -20.92 9.85
CA VAL A 5 11.89 -19.64 9.61
C VAL A 5 11.33 -19.73 8.21
N SER A 6 10.00 -19.75 8.06
CA SER A 6 9.37 -19.65 6.73
C SER A 6 9.85 -18.36 6.08
N THR A 7 10.80 -18.46 5.16
CA THR A 7 11.34 -17.37 4.35
C THR A 7 10.42 -17.10 3.18
N GLU A 8 9.24 -16.54 3.44
CA GLU A 8 8.43 -15.97 2.37
C GLU A 8 9.18 -14.78 1.76
N GLU A 9 9.26 -14.72 0.42
CA GLU A 9 9.94 -13.61 -0.24
C GLU A 9 9.24 -12.28 0.09
N PRO A 10 9.99 -11.20 0.37
CA PRO A 10 9.40 -9.91 0.74
C PRO A 10 8.32 -9.43 -0.22
N GLY A 11 8.51 -9.62 -1.54
CA GLY A 11 7.53 -9.23 -2.56
C GLY A 11 6.17 -9.93 -2.41
N VAL A 12 6.14 -11.21 -2.05
CA VAL A 12 4.89 -11.95 -1.81
C VAL A 12 4.19 -11.41 -0.55
N THR A 13 4.97 -11.16 0.51
CA THR A 13 4.46 -10.63 1.78
C THR A 13 3.86 -9.23 1.59
N PHE A 14 4.58 -8.33 0.91
CA PHE A 14 4.16 -6.94 0.70
C PHE A 14 2.97 -6.85 -0.24
N THR A 15 2.95 -7.65 -1.32
CA THR A 15 1.78 -7.76 -2.19
C THR A 15 0.54 -8.20 -1.42
N ARG A 16 0.66 -9.21 -0.55
CA ARG A 16 -0.46 -9.67 0.29
C ARG A 16 -0.95 -8.57 1.23
N PHE A 17 -0.03 -7.88 1.90
CA PHE A 17 -0.37 -6.77 2.78
C PHE A 17 -1.11 -5.66 2.02
N VAL A 18 -0.53 -5.15 0.94
CA VAL A 18 -1.08 -4.02 0.17
C VAL A 18 -2.43 -4.37 -0.45
N ARG A 19 -2.61 -5.59 -0.96
CA ARG A 19 -3.93 -6.05 -1.44
C ARG A 19 -4.95 -6.18 -0.32
N GLY A 20 -4.53 -6.62 0.87
CA GLY A 20 -5.39 -6.59 2.07
C GLY A 20 -5.79 -5.17 2.46
N TRP A 21 -4.86 -4.23 2.35
CA TRP A 21 -5.08 -2.82 2.61
C TRP A 21 -6.07 -2.19 1.61
N PHE A 22 -5.94 -2.48 0.30
CA PHE A 22 -6.92 -2.05 -0.70
C PHE A 22 -8.31 -2.66 -0.47
N ARG A 23 -8.40 -3.92 -0.03
CA ARG A 23 -9.70 -4.52 0.34
C ARG A 23 -10.38 -3.73 1.46
N LEU A 24 -9.64 -3.24 2.46
CA LEU A 24 -10.21 -2.38 3.50
C LEU A 24 -10.76 -1.08 2.92
N LEU A 25 -10.05 -0.46 1.97
CA LEU A 25 -10.54 0.74 1.29
C LEU A 25 -11.79 0.46 0.47
N ALA A 26 -11.85 -0.67 -0.23
CA ALA A 26 -13.03 -1.10 -0.99
C ALA A 26 -14.26 -1.33 -0.09
N GLN A 27 -14.04 -1.64 1.19
CA GLN A 27 -15.07 -1.78 2.22
C GLN A 27 -15.36 -0.48 2.97
N GLU A 28 -14.83 0.66 2.51
CA GLU A 28 -14.89 1.96 3.18
C GLU A 28 -14.30 1.97 4.61
N ALA A 29 -13.48 0.98 4.96
CA ALA A 29 -12.85 0.83 6.27
C ALA A 29 -11.54 1.66 6.38
N PHE A 30 -11.59 2.93 5.99
CA PHE A 30 -10.41 3.81 5.93
C PHE A 30 -9.69 3.94 7.27
N ALA A 31 -10.42 4.02 8.38
CA ALA A 31 -9.81 4.10 9.71
C ALA A 31 -8.97 2.86 10.05
N VAL A 32 -9.44 1.67 9.65
CA VAL A 32 -8.72 0.41 9.85
C VAL A 32 -7.49 0.36 8.96
N ALA A 33 -7.63 0.74 7.68
CA ALA A 33 -6.50 0.83 6.75
C ALA A 33 -5.41 1.78 7.26
N ILE A 34 -5.78 2.97 7.76
CA ILE A 34 -4.83 3.93 8.34
C ILE A 34 -4.15 3.38 9.60
N SER A 35 -4.87 2.61 10.44
CA SER A 35 -4.28 2.00 11.64
C SER A 35 -3.21 0.93 11.33
N GLN A 36 -3.10 0.48 10.08
CA GLN A 36 -2.03 -0.42 9.63
C GLN A 36 -0.76 0.31 9.19
N LEU A 37 -0.74 1.64 9.26
CA LEU A 37 0.45 2.46 8.99
C LEU A 37 1.13 2.82 10.31
N ASP A 38 2.37 2.38 10.48
CA ASP A 38 3.08 2.44 11.76
C ASP A 38 3.77 3.79 11.98
N GLU A 39 4.31 4.37 10.92
CA GLU A 39 5.18 5.55 10.97
C GLU A 39 4.71 6.66 10.01
N PRO A 40 5.03 7.94 10.29
CA PRO A 40 4.86 9.01 9.31
C PRO A 40 5.76 8.80 8.09
N THR A 41 5.49 9.55 7.02
CA THR A 41 6.41 9.63 5.88
C THR A 41 7.76 10.20 6.29
N SER A 42 8.77 10.10 5.42
CA SER A 42 10.09 10.71 5.64
C SER A 42 10.04 12.24 5.81
N TYR A 43 8.94 12.87 5.38
CA TYR A 43 8.66 14.31 5.55
C TYR A 43 7.92 14.63 6.85
N GLY A 44 7.65 13.64 7.70
CA GLY A 44 6.95 13.80 8.98
C GLY A 44 5.42 13.81 8.89
N GLU A 45 4.88 13.58 7.69
CA GLU A 45 3.44 13.63 7.45
C GLU A 45 2.75 12.33 7.89
N ARG A 46 1.60 12.43 8.54
CA ARG A 46 0.77 11.27 8.90
C ARG A 46 -0.48 11.21 8.04
N TRP A 47 -0.70 10.07 7.39
CA TRP A 47 -1.96 9.80 6.72
C TRP A 47 -3.09 9.70 7.73
N ASN A 48 -4.24 10.21 7.33
CA ASN A 48 -5.50 10.05 8.02
C ASN A 48 -6.60 9.73 6.99
N PRO A 49 -7.77 9.23 7.43
CA PRO A 49 -8.83 8.82 6.51
C PRO A 49 -9.25 9.92 5.53
N ALA A 50 -9.39 11.15 6.00
CA ALA A 50 -9.83 12.28 5.17
C ALA A 50 -8.80 12.62 4.09
N LYS A 51 -7.49 12.63 4.43
CA LYS A 51 -6.42 12.87 3.46
C LYS A 51 -6.37 11.78 2.40
N LEU A 52 -6.46 10.52 2.82
CA LEU A 52 -6.46 9.38 1.89
C LEU A 52 -7.65 9.42 0.93
N GLN A 53 -8.85 9.68 1.46
CA GLN A 53 -10.05 9.86 0.64
C GLN A 53 -9.90 11.04 -0.32
N GLY A 54 -9.37 12.17 0.17
CA GLY A 54 -9.14 13.37 -0.64
C GLY A 54 -8.25 13.09 -1.84
N VAL A 55 -7.10 12.43 -1.65
CA VAL A 55 -6.19 12.12 -2.77
C VAL A 55 -6.83 11.23 -3.83
N ILE A 56 -7.62 10.23 -3.41
CA ILE A 56 -8.34 9.35 -4.34
C ILE A 56 -9.43 10.14 -5.11
N GLN A 57 -10.14 11.05 -4.43
CA GLN A 57 -11.18 11.88 -5.06
C GLN A 57 -10.58 12.94 -6.00
N ASP A 58 -9.46 13.55 -5.62
CA ASP A 58 -8.74 14.54 -6.42
C ASP A 58 -8.25 13.93 -7.73
N TYR A 59 -7.74 12.68 -7.68
CA TYR A 59 -7.41 11.90 -8.86
C TYR A 59 -8.60 11.74 -9.82
N ALA A 60 -9.81 11.50 -9.28
CA ALA A 60 -11.02 11.33 -10.06
C ALA A 60 -11.60 12.63 -10.65
N ARG A 61 -10.97 13.80 -10.42
CA ARG A 61 -11.34 15.11 -11.02
C ARG A 61 -12.84 15.43 -10.96
N SER A 62 -13.46 15.23 -9.79
CA SER A 62 -14.91 15.42 -9.52
C SER A 62 -15.85 14.29 -9.97
N GLN A 63 -15.33 13.19 -10.51
CA GLN A 63 -16.10 11.96 -10.66
C GLN A 63 -16.06 11.17 -9.33
N SER A 64 -17.15 10.46 -9.03
CA SER A 64 -17.14 9.52 -7.91
C SER A 64 -16.38 8.27 -8.33
N VAL A 65 -15.25 7.99 -7.71
CA VAL A 65 -14.49 6.75 -7.87
C VAL A 65 -14.54 5.93 -6.58
N ARG A 66 -14.53 4.61 -6.71
CA ARG A 66 -14.46 3.68 -5.57
C ARG A 66 -13.27 2.75 -5.72
N VAL A 67 -12.59 2.50 -4.60
CA VAL A 67 -11.59 1.44 -4.55
C VAL A 67 -12.29 0.10 -4.73
N SER A 68 -11.76 -0.74 -5.61
CA SER A 68 -12.28 -2.08 -5.88
C SER A 68 -11.53 -3.13 -5.08
N ASP A 69 -12.16 -4.26 -4.76
CA ASP A 69 -11.44 -5.38 -4.14
C ASP A 69 -10.44 -5.95 -5.17
N PRO A 70 -9.13 -5.94 -4.90
CA PRO A 70 -8.13 -6.44 -5.84
C PRO A 70 -8.33 -7.92 -6.21
N ALA A 71 -9.05 -8.70 -5.41
CA ALA A 71 -9.36 -10.10 -5.72
C ALA A 71 -10.41 -10.28 -6.83
N THR A 72 -11.15 -9.23 -7.21
CA THR A 72 -12.13 -9.29 -8.30
C THR A 72 -11.55 -8.86 -9.64
N LEU A 73 -10.31 -8.36 -9.68
CA LEU A 73 -9.64 -7.86 -10.88
C LEU A 73 -8.74 -8.94 -11.50
N ALA A 74 -8.63 -8.93 -12.83
CA ALA A 74 -7.62 -9.70 -13.53
C ALA A 74 -6.24 -9.03 -13.40
N GLY A 75 -5.16 -9.80 -13.39
CA GLY A 75 -3.79 -9.30 -13.29
C GLY A 75 -3.31 -9.06 -11.85
N ASP A 76 -2.07 -8.58 -11.73
CA ASP A 76 -1.39 -8.43 -10.45
C ASP A 76 -1.39 -6.98 -9.92
N GLY A 77 -1.69 -5.99 -10.75
CA GLY A 77 -1.59 -4.57 -10.41
C GLY A 77 -0.16 -4.03 -10.43
N SER A 78 0.72 -4.73 -11.17
CA SER A 78 2.11 -4.36 -11.46
C SER A 78 2.94 -3.99 -10.21
N PRO A 79 3.05 -4.90 -9.22
CA PRO A 79 3.85 -4.64 -8.04
C PRO A 79 5.32 -4.42 -8.41
N SER A 80 5.92 -3.35 -7.90
CA SER A 80 7.33 -3.03 -8.07
C SER A 80 8.02 -2.98 -6.71
N LEU A 81 9.14 -3.68 -6.56
CA LEU A 81 9.88 -3.78 -5.31
C LEU A 81 11.33 -3.35 -5.52
N VAL A 82 11.76 -2.34 -4.77
CA VAL A 82 13.12 -1.82 -4.79
C VAL A 82 13.68 -1.82 -3.38
N LYS A 83 14.86 -2.42 -3.19
CA LYS A 83 15.57 -2.37 -1.91
C LYS A 83 16.28 -1.04 -1.75
N PHE A 84 16.18 -0.41 -0.57
CA PHE A 84 16.96 0.79 -0.29
C PHE A 84 18.46 0.48 -0.20
N THR A 85 19.29 1.37 -0.72
CA THR A 85 20.76 1.19 -0.80
C THR A 85 21.44 1.23 0.57
N ASP A 86 20.84 1.92 1.54
CA ASP A 86 21.29 1.98 2.94
C ASP A 86 20.86 0.75 3.77
N GLY A 87 20.12 -0.19 3.16
CA GLY A 87 19.66 -1.41 3.82
C GLY A 87 18.52 -1.20 4.82
N ARG A 88 17.91 -0.01 4.89
CA ARG A 88 16.84 0.29 5.87
C ARG A 88 15.52 -0.43 5.61
N GLY A 89 15.34 -1.02 4.43
CA GLY A 89 14.11 -1.70 4.03
C GLY A 89 13.89 -1.67 2.52
N PHE A 90 12.63 -1.53 2.13
CA PHE A 90 12.18 -1.59 0.74
C PHE A 90 11.20 -0.47 0.41
N SER A 91 11.24 0.03 -0.83
CA SER A 91 10.16 0.75 -1.49
C SER A 91 9.32 -0.25 -2.27
N PHE A 92 8.01 -0.16 -2.15
CA PHE A 92 7.06 -1.04 -2.82
C PHE A 92 5.93 -0.22 -3.43
N GLU A 93 5.73 -0.35 -4.73
CA GLU A 93 4.68 0.35 -5.47
C GLU A 93 3.65 -0.65 -5.99
N HIS A 94 2.40 -0.20 -6.05
CA HIS A 94 1.30 -1.00 -6.58
C HIS A 94 0.21 -0.07 -7.13
N TYR A 95 -0.38 -0.44 -8.26
CA TYR A 95 -1.52 0.30 -8.81
C TYR A 95 -2.74 0.17 -7.90
N VAL A 96 -3.43 1.29 -7.72
CA VAL A 96 -4.66 1.38 -6.92
C VAL A 96 -5.80 0.82 -7.77
N PRO A 97 -6.55 -0.18 -7.26
CA PRO A 97 -7.70 -0.71 -7.98
C PRO A 97 -8.88 0.24 -7.85
N LEU A 98 -9.34 0.82 -8.96
CA LEU A 98 -10.43 1.81 -8.98
C LEU A 98 -11.50 1.37 -10.00
N ASP A 99 -12.78 1.40 -9.60
CA ASP A 99 -13.94 1.12 -10.44
C ASP A 99 -13.84 -0.13 -11.35
N GLY A 100 -13.27 -1.22 -10.83
CA GLY A 100 -13.14 -2.50 -11.52
C GLY A 100 -11.86 -2.68 -12.34
N GLU A 101 -10.96 -1.71 -12.33
CA GLU A 101 -9.73 -1.71 -13.13
C GLU A 101 -8.49 -1.32 -12.30
N TRP A 102 -7.30 -1.67 -12.78
CA TRP A 102 -6.05 -1.14 -12.23
C TRP A 102 -5.81 0.24 -12.83
N SER A 103 -5.86 1.28 -12.00
CA SER A 103 -5.61 2.66 -12.44
C SER A 103 -4.12 2.98 -12.56
N ASP A 104 -3.77 4.12 -13.18
CA ASP A 104 -2.42 4.68 -13.15
C ASP A 104 -2.08 5.39 -11.82
N LEU A 105 -3.07 5.52 -10.92
CA LEU A 105 -2.83 5.95 -9.55
C LEU A 105 -2.04 4.86 -8.82
N THR A 106 -0.89 5.23 -8.29
CA THR A 106 0.07 4.34 -7.67
C THR A 106 0.18 4.64 -6.18
N ALA A 107 0.03 3.61 -5.35
CA ALA A 107 0.34 3.71 -3.93
C ALA A 107 1.76 3.24 -3.68
N GLN A 108 2.59 4.12 -3.10
CA GLN A 108 3.97 3.83 -2.74
C GLN A 108 4.07 3.61 -1.23
N PHE A 109 4.52 2.42 -0.86
CA PHE A 109 4.80 2.03 0.52
C PHE A 109 6.31 1.93 0.77
N GLU A 110 6.74 2.26 1.99
CA GLU A 110 8.02 1.82 2.53
C GLU A 110 7.78 0.70 3.55
N PHE A 111 8.50 -0.40 3.41
CA PHE A 111 8.57 -1.46 4.40
C PHE A 111 9.93 -1.40 5.08
N LEU A 112 9.99 -0.78 6.26
CA LEU A 112 11.23 -0.47 6.97
C LEU A 112 11.58 -1.55 7.99
N HIS A 113 12.82 -2.01 8.00
CA HIS A 113 13.27 -3.00 8.98
C HIS A 113 13.11 -2.47 10.41
N ARG A 114 12.42 -3.24 11.26
CA ARG A 114 12.29 -3.01 12.70
C ARG A 114 12.44 -4.32 13.47
N PRO A 115 12.75 -4.28 14.77
CA PRO A 115 12.74 -5.49 15.59
C PRO A 115 11.39 -6.21 15.49
N GLY A 116 11.38 -7.46 15.01
CA GLY A 116 10.17 -8.26 14.87
C GLY A 116 9.46 -8.18 13.51
N GLY A 117 9.97 -7.42 12.54
CA GLY A 117 9.42 -7.39 11.18
C GLY A 117 9.66 -6.09 10.43
N TYR A 118 8.61 -5.59 9.78
CA TYR A 118 8.63 -4.33 9.05
C TYR A 118 7.67 -3.34 9.69
N ALA A 119 8.10 -2.09 9.83
CA ALA A 119 7.16 -0.97 9.95
C ALA A 119 6.66 -0.61 8.55
N VAL A 120 5.36 -0.36 8.45
CA VAL A 120 4.70 0.03 7.21
C VAL A 120 4.50 1.53 7.18
N VAL A 121 4.95 2.16 6.09
CA VAL A 121 4.74 3.58 5.80
C VAL A 121 4.06 3.68 4.46
N LEU A 122 2.94 4.40 4.37
CA LEU A 122 2.43 4.87 3.08
C LEU A 122 3.21 6.15 2.75
N HIS A 123 4.19 6.04 1.85
CA HIS A 123 5.05 7.17 1.48
C HIS A 123 4.24 8.21 0.73
N ASP A 124 3.55 7.78 -0.32
CA ASP A 124 2.80 8.66 -1.21
C ASP A 124 1.72 7.90 -2.00
N ILE A 125 0.80 8.67 -2.58
CA ILE A 125 -0.13 8.19 -3.61
C ILE A 125 -0.09 9.21 -4.76
N HIS A 126 0.41 8.80 -5.91
CA HIS A 126 0.66 9.67 -7.06
C HIS A 126 0.42 8.96 -8.39
N VAL A 127 0.41 9.72 -9.48
CA VAL A 127 0.47 9.18 -10.85
C VAL A 127 1.92 9.27 -11.32
N LEU A 128 2.43 8.20 -11.93
CA LEU A 128 3.79 8.14 -12.49
C LEU A 128 3.89 8.82 -13.86
#